data_AF-A0A925X984-F1
#
_entry.id   AF-A0A925X984-F1
#
_cell.length_a   1.000
_cell.length_b   1.000
_cell.length_c   1.000
_cell.angle_alpha   90.00
_cell.angle_beta   90.00
_cell.angle_gamma   90.00
#
_symmetry.space_group_name_H-M   'P 1'
#
loop_
_entity.id
_entity.type
_entity.pdbx_description
1 polymer ?
#
loop_
_entity_poly.entity_id
_entity_poly.type
_entity_poly.pdbx_seq_one_letter_code
_entity_poly.pdbx_strand_id
1 'polypeptide(L)'
;MTAKMLEGKLLLYSETGMEGGYLSIQDKKFITFNAPKFAITNNCEVVDKNNTSRFGVTSNAEVLIDNHWLEIPDPILKEADYQMSSLFCGELNGDLEADKRLAQKYNFNIKYSAQRLDEMYGPGNWKVDSKLPNVILKDGTLLHFGDMPTTIPSRPYQIPLGAKTSVTVDWKDGSIQ
;
A
#
# COMPACT_ATOMS: atom_id res chain seq x y z
N MET A 1 13.45 -26.88 2.57
CA MET A 1 12.23 -26.07 2.42
C MET A 1 11.73 -26.25 1.00
N THR A 2 10.49 -26.67 0.80
CA THR A 2 9.89 -26.82 -0.53
C THR A 2 9.49 -25.43 -1.02
N ALA A 3 10.11 -24.96 -2.11
CA ALA A 3 9.73 -23.68 -2.73
C ALA A 3 8.28 -23.75 -3.19
N LYS A 4 7.45 -22.81 -2.73
CA LYS A 4 6.04 -22.73 -3.15
C LYS A 4 6.00 -21.96 -4.47
N MET A 5 5.75 -22.67 -5.58
CA MET A 5 5.54 -22.02 -6.87
C MET A 5 4.16 -21.34 -6.87
N LEU A 6 4.18 -20.06 -7.21
CA LEU A 6 2.97 -19.25 -7.40
C LEU A 6 2.73 -19.11 -8.91
N GLU A 7 1.50 -19.31 -9.34
CA GLU A 7 1.10 -19.12 -10.74
C GLU A 7 0.34 -17.81 -10.87
N GLY A 8 0.88 -16.89 -11.67
CA GLY A 8 0.24 -15.62 -12.05
C GLY A 8 -0.21 -15.62 -13.50
N LYS A 9 -1.03 -14.64 -13.89
CA LYS A 9 -1.45 -14.43 -15.27
C LYS A 9 -0.86 -13.12 -15.78
N LEU A 10 0.12 -13.19 -16.67
CA LEU A 10 0.58 -12.03 -17.42
C LEU A 10 -0.62 -11.47 -18.21
N LEU A 11 -1.06 -10.25 -17.87
CA LEU A 11 -2.16 -9.57 -18.55
C LEU A 11 -1.55 -8.46 -19.40
N LEU A 12 -1.25 -8.79 -20.65
CA LEU A 12 -0.85 -7.81 -21.66
C LEU A 12 -2.03 -6.88 -21.98
N TYR A 13 -1.90 -5.61 -21.62
CA TYR A 13 -2.65 -4.51 -22.22
C TYR A 13 -1.62 -3.51 -22.73
N SER A 14 -1.40 -3.46 -24.04
CA SER A 14 -0.69 -2.38 -24.71
C SER A 14 -1.56 -1.93 -25.89
N GLU A 15 -2.04 -0.68 -25.84
CA GLU A 15 -2.58 0.00 -27.02
C GLU A 15 -1.48 0.76 -27.78
N THR A 16 -0.27 0.88 -27.22
CA THR A 16 0.83 1.65 -27.82
C THR A 16 2.18 0.99 -27.57
N GLY A 17 2.65 0.18 -28.53
CA GLY A 17 4.07 -0.11 -28.73
C GLY A 17 4.75 -1.03 -27.71
N MET A 18 5.94 -1.49 -28.09
CA MET A 18 6.79 -2.53 -27.48
C MET A 18 7.49 -2.13 -26.16
N GLU A 19 6.84 -1.38 -25.27
CA GLU A 19 7.48 -0.92 -24.02
C GLU A 19 6.56 -1.20 -22.82
N GLY A 20 6.84 -2.29 -22.09
CA GLY A 20 6.24 -2.60 -20.79
C GLY A 20 5.08 -3.60 -20.83
N GLY A 21 5.33 -4.84 -20.41
CA GLY A 21 4.26 -5.80 -20.11
C GLY A 21 3.85 -5.69 -18.64
N TYR A 22 2.54 -5.59 -18.37
CA TYR A 22 2.05 -5.63 -16.99
C TYR A 22 1.94 -7.07 -16.48
N LEU A 23 2.85 -7.49 -15.60
CA LEU A 23 2.71 -8.75 -14.86
C LEU A 23 1.75 -8.56 -13.66
N SER A 24 0.53 -9.07 -13.78
CA SER A 24 -0.43 -9.11 -12.66
C SER A 24 -0.54 -10.52 -12.09
N ILE A 25 -0.06 -10.72 -10.86
CA ILE A 25 -0.13 -12.02 -10.18
C ILE A 25 -1.21 -11.95 -9.11
N GLN A 26 -2.29 -12.72 -9.27
CA GLN A 26 -3.33 -12.88 -8.25
C GLN A 26 -3.35 -14.32 -7.77
N ASP A 27 -2.88 -14.57 -6.55
CA ASP A 27 -3.02 -15.89 -5.91
C ASP A 27 -4.50 -16.10 -5.51
N LYS A 28 -5.13 -17.12 -6.09
CA LYS A 28 -6.54 -17.47 -5.83
C LYS A 28 -6.79 -18.09 -4.44
N LYS A 29 -5.74 -18.48 -3.71
CA LYS A 29 -5.81 -19.21 -2.43
C LYS A 29 -5.37 -18.38 -1.22
N PHE A 30 -4.91 -17.15 -1.40
CA PHE A 30 -4.37 -16.35 -0.29
C PHE A 30 -5.44 -15.48 0.40
N ILE A 31 -6.22 -16.13 1.27
CA ILE A 31 -7.08 -15.48 2.28
C ILE A 31 -6.40 -15.67 3.63
N THR A 32 -5.37 -14.89 3.95
CA THR A 32 -4.87 -14.77 5.33
C THR A 32 -4.66 -13.29 5.65
N PHE A 33 -4.93 -12.88 6.88
CA PHE A 33 -4.82 -11.50 7.40
C PHE A 33 -3.40 -10.91 7.41
N ASN A 34 -2.41 -11.60 6.84
CA ASN A 34 -1.05 -11.10 6.71
C ASN A 34 -0.86 -10.58 5.29
N ALA A 35 -0.22 -9.42 5.14
CA ALA A 35 0.24 -8.95 3.83
C ALA A 35 1.02 -10.08 3.13
N PRO A 36 0.73 -10.39 1.84
CA PRO A 36 1.42 -11.48 1.17
C PRO A 36 2.92 -11.19 1.14
N LYS A 37 3.73 -12.09 1.73
CA LYS A 37 5.22 -11.99 1.69
C LYS A 37 5.81 -12.08 0.27
N PHE A 38 4.98 -12.46 -0.70
CA PHE A 38 5.31 -12.68 -2.11
C PHE A 38 4.49 -11.73 -3.00
N ALA A 39 4.21 -10.54 -2.47
CA ALA A 39 3.77 -9.41 -3.27
C ALA A 39 4.87 -9.02 -4.28
N ILE A 40 4.44 -8.39 -5.36
CA ILE A 40 5.27 -7.77 -6.36
C ILE A 40 6.16 -6.71 -5.68
N THR A 41 7.36 -7.10 -5.29
CA THR A 41 8.38 -6.24 -4.67
C THR A 41 9.62 -6.21 -5.53
N ASN A 42 10.40 -5.13 -5.40
CA ASN A 42 11.69 -5.04 -6.06
C ASN A 42 12.66 -6.11 -5.54
N ASN A 43 13.58 -6.55 -6.40
CA ASN A 43 14.65 -7.50 -6.12
C ASN A 43 14.20 -8.95 -5.87
N CYS A 44 13.07 -9.38 -6.44
CA CYS A 44 12.66 -10.78 -6.42
C CYS A 44 13.20 -11.51 -7.65
N GLU A 45 13.78 -12.69 -7.45
CA GLU A 45 14.13 -13.58 -8.56
C GLU A 45 12.88 -14.20 -9.17
N VAL A 46 12.80 -14.16 -10.49
CA VAL A 46 11.72 -14.76 -11.28
C VAL A 46 12.29 -15.66 -12.36
N VAL A 47 11.50 -16.64 -12.79
CA VAL A 47 11.86 -17.61 -13.82
C VAL A 47 10.75 -17.67 -14.85
N ASP A 48 11.12 -17.76 -16.12
CA ASP A 48 10.15 -17.92 -17.21
C ASP A 48 9.50 -19.32 -17.11
N LYS A 49 8.17 -19.35 -17.05
CA LYS A 49 7.39 -20.60 -16.93
C LYS A 49 7.64 -21.55 -18.12
N ASN A 50 7.92 -21.01 -19.30
CA ASN A 50 8.14 -21.78 -20.53
C ASN A 50 9.64 -22.08 -20.76
N ASN A 51 10.53 -21.38 -20.06
CA ASN A 51 11.97 -21.61 -20.13
C ASN A 51 12.61 -21.43 -18.74
N THR A 52 12.71 -22.52 -17.98
CA THR A 52 13.22 -22.49 -16.60
C THR A 52 14.70 -22.11 -16.48
N SER A 53 15.43 -22.06 -17.59
CA SER A 53 16.82 -21.56 -17.65
C SER A 53 16.92 -20.06 -17.87
N ARG A 54 15.79 -19.38 -18.13
CA ARG A 54 15.67 -17.93 -18.24
C ARG A 54 15.20 -17.37 -16.91
N PHE A 55 16.01 -16.50 -16.32
CA PHE A 55 15.81 -15.94 -14.98
C PHE A 55 16.04 -14.43 -15.00
N GLY A 56 15.32 -13.72 -14.16
CA GLY A 56 15.37 -12.26 -14.08
C GLY A 56 15.15 -11.77 -12.65
N VAL A 57 15.26 -10.46 -12.48
CA VAL A 57 15.05 -9.78 -11.20
C VAL A 57 13.98 -8.70 -11.40
N THR A 58 13.05 -8.59 -10.46
CA THR A 58 12.01 -7.57 -10.52
C THR A 58 12.51 -6.19 -10.10
N SER A 59 12.04 -5.15 -10.77
CA SER A 59 12.29 -3.74 -10.48
C SER A 59 11.03 -2.90 -10.76
N ASN A 60 11.03 -1.63 -10.35
CA ASN A 60 9.92 -0.67 -10.54
C ASN A 60 8.55 -1.24 -10.13
N ALA A 61 8.46 -1.80 -8.92
CA ALA A 61 7.20 -2.28 -8.39
C ALA A 61 6.22 -1.13 -8.13
N GLU A 62 5.00 -1.25 -8.68
CA GLU A 62 3.97 -0.22 -8.60
C GLU A 62 2.58 -0.82 -8.38
N VAL A 63 1.66 -0.03 -7.83
CA VAL A 63 0.23 -0.33 -7.70
C VAL A 63 -0.61 0.76 -8.31
N LEU A 64 -1.70 0.37 -8.97
CA LEU A 64 -2.71 1.28 -9.48
C LEU A 64 -3.72 1.60 -8.38
N ILE A 65 -3.74 2.84 -7.92
CA ILE A 65 -4.71 3.39 -6.96
C ILE A 65 -5.31 4.65 -7.56
N ASP A 66 -6.63 4.77 -7.55
CA ASP A 66 -7.36 5.95 -8.08
C ASP A 66 -6.88 6.38 -9.48
N ASN A 67 -6.63 5.40 -10.35
CA ASN A 67 -6.15 5.60 -11.73
C ASN A 67 -4.72 6.21 -11.86
N HIS A 68 -3.91 6.13 -10.80
CA HIS A 68 -2.50 6.53 -10.79
C HIS A 68 -1.60 5.36 -10.38
N TRP A 69 -0.47 5.20 -11.08
CA TRP A 69 0.57 4.24 -10.69
C TRP A 69 1.43 4.86 -9.59
N LEU A 70 1.61 4.13 -8.49
CA LEU A 70 2.37 4.56 -7.33
C LEU A 70 3.40 3.50 -6.95
N GLU A 71 4.64 3.92 -6.67
CA GLU A 71 5.77 3.05 -6.30
C GLU A 71 5.49 2.27 -5.01
N ILE A 72 5.94 1.00 -4.99
CA ILE A 72 5.92 0.10 -3.82
C ILE A 72 7.34 -0.39 -3.48
N PRO A 73 7.75 -0.35 -2.21
CA PRO A 73 7.06 0.32 -1.11
C PRO A 73 7.03 1.83 -1.33
N ASP A 74 6.03 2.50 -0.75
CA ASP A 74 5.96 3.96 -0.78
C ASP A 74 7.31 4.56 -0.33
N PRO A 75 7.95 5.45 -1.12
CA PRO A 75 9.25 6.04 -0.79
C PRO A 75 9.29 6.69 0.60
N ILE A 76 8.13 7.14 1.10
CA ILE A 76 8.00 7.71 2.44
C ILE A 76 8.48 6.76 3.56
N LEU A 77 8.41 5.43 3.35
CA LEU A 77 8.84 4.46 4.35
C LEU A 77 10.34 4.54 4.68
N LYS A 78 11.14 5.13 3.79
CA LYS A 78 12.59 5.33 3.96
C LYS A 78 12.93 6.61 4.71
N GLU A 79 11.95 7.49 4.94
CA GLU A 79 12.18 8.80 5.55
C GLU A 79 12.28 8.69 7.08
N ALA A 80 13.22 9.44 7.67
CA ALA A 80 13.34 9.52 9.13
C ALA A 80 12.07 10.12 9.76
N ASP A 81 11.49 11.14 9.11
CA ASP A 81 10.25 11.78 9.54
C ASP A 81 9.09 10.78 9.59
N TYR A 82 9.04 9.79 8.67
CA TYR A 82 7.99 8.78 8.69
C TYR A 82 8.02 7.94 9.97
N GLN A 83 9.19 7.56 10.45
CA GLN A 83 9.35 6.73 11.65
C GLN A 83 8.91 7.42 12.94
N MET A 84 8.76 8.75 12.94
CA MET A 84 8.24 9.54 14.07
C MET A 84 6.86 10.12 13.81
N SER A 85 6.34 10.01 12.58
CA SER A 85 5.04 10.54 12.17
C SER A 85 3.86 9.81 12.81
N SER A 86 2.69 10.45 12.84
CA SER A 86 1.45 9.80 13.26
C SER A 86 1.02 8.68 12.32
N LEU A 87 1.49 8.68 11.06
CA LEU A 87 1.24 7.62 10.09
C LEU A 87 1.92 6.30 10.46
N PHE A 88 3.00 6.34 11.26
CA PHE A 88 3.73 5.16 11.72
C PHE A 88 3.50 4.86 13.21
N CYS A 89 3.51 5.89 14.06
CA CYS A 89 3.41 5.76 15.51
C CYS A 89 1.96 5.80 16.03
N GLY A 90 1.00 6.13 15.17
CA GLY A 90 -0.38 6.43 15.54
C GLY A 90 -0.59 7.88 15.98
N GLU A 91 -1.84 8.32 15.95
CA GLU A 91 -2.19 9.74 16.18
C GLU A 91 -1.78 10.25 17.57
N LEU A 92 -1.75 9.37 18.58
CA LEU A 92 -1.40 9.73 19.96
C LEU A 92 0.12 9.90 20.19
N ASN A 93 0.94 9.16 19.46
CA ASN A 93 2.39 9.09 19.71
C ASN A 93 3.22 9.74 18.58
N GLY A 94 2.59 10.13 17.49
CA GLY A 94 3.27 10.73 16.35
C GLY A 94 3.57 12.22 16.52
N ASP A 95 4.65 12.66 15.87
CA ASP A 95 5.04 14.06 15.76
C ASP A 95 4.28 14.76 14.62
N LEU A 96 3.43 15.72 15.01
CA LEU A 96 2.64 16.53 14.07
C LEU A 96 3.49 17.45 13.18
N GLU A 97 4.72 17.79 13.59
CA GLU A 97 5.63 18.54 12.73
C GLU A 97 6.27 17.63 11.68
N ALA A 98 6.56 16.37 12.02
CA ALA A 98 7.00 15.37 11.03
C ALA A 98 5.90 15.11 9.99
N ASP A 99 4.65 14.96 10.45
CA ASP A 99 3.47 14.88 9.60
C ASP A 99 3.39 16.03 8.58
N LYS A 100 3.57 17.29 9.02
CA LYS A 100 3.57 18.47 8.13
C LYS A 100 4.68 18.42 7.09
N ARG A 101 5.92 18.07 7.50
CA ARG A 101 7.06 17.97 6.58
C ARG A 101 6.82 16.89 5.51
N LEU A 102 6.27 15.74 5.91
CA LEU A 102 5.92 14.66 5.00
C LEU A 102 4.79 15.05 4.04
N ALA A 103 3.70 15.62 4.57
CA ALA A 103 2.56 16.12 3.81
C ALA A 103 2.99 17.11 2.72
N GLN A 104 3.89 18.04 3.07
CA GLN A 104 4.45 19.00 2.12
C GLN A 104 5.36 18.33 1.08
N LYS A 105 6.29 17.48 1.53
CA LYS A 105 7.28 16.83 0.65
C LYS A 105 6.64 15.92 -0.39
N TYR A 106 5.58 15.20 -0.01
CA TYR A 106 4.92 14.22 -0.85
C TYR A 106 3.53 14.63 -1.33
N ASN A 107 3.15 15.90 -1.10
CA ASN A 107 1.92 16.53 -1.55
C ASN A 107 0.65 15.71 -1.21
N PHE A 108 0.46 15.44 0.07
CA PHE A 108 -0.76 14.81 0.58
C PHE A 108 -1.28 15.54 1.82
N ASN A 109 -2.57 15.36 2.10
CA ASN A 109 -3.18 15.83 3.34
C ASN A 109 -3.40 14.66 4.30
N ILE A 110 -3.24 14.90 5.59
CA ILE A 110 -3.53 13.90 6.64
C ILE A 110 -4.90 14.19 7.24
N LYS A 111 -5.71 13.14 7.32
CA LYS A 111 -7.01 13.13 8.00
C LYS A 111 -6.90 12.39 9.32
N TYR A 112 -6.93 13.16 10.41
CA TYR A 112 -6.91 12.65 11.78
C TYR A 112 -8.30 12.18 12.24
N SER A 113 -8.36 11.53 13.40
CA SER A 113 -9.55 10.86 13.91
C SER A 113 -10.76 11.78 14.02
N ALA A 114 -10.59 12.96 14.61
CA ALA A 114 -11.69 13.90 14.78
C ALA A 114 -12.32 14.31 13.43
N GLN A 115 -11.48 14.60 12.42
CA GLN A 115 -11.96 14.94 11.08
C GLN A 115 -12.71 13.76 10.44
N ARG A 116 -12.17 12.54 10.55
CA ARG A 116 -12.81 11.34 10.02
C ARG A 116 -14.14 11.03 10.73
N LEU A 117 -14.22 11.27 12.04
CA LEU A 117 -15.45 11.10 12.82
C LEU A 117 -16.51 12.15 12.44
N ASP A 118 -16.10 13.40 12.26
CA ASP A 118 -16.99 14.46 11.79
C ASP A 118 -17.54 14.15 10.39
N GLU A 119 -16.72 13.61 9.49
CA GLU A 119 -17.16 13.21 8.15
C GLU A 119 -18.11 12.00 8.17
N MET A 120 -17.86 11.02 9.03
CA MET A 120 -18.62 9.76 9.06
C MET A 120 -19.93 9.87 9.85
N TYR A 121 -19.94 10.63 10.95
CA TYR A 121 -21.05 10.68 11.90
C TYR A 121 -21.64 12.08 12.08
N GLY A 122 -20.98 13.11 11.58
CA GLY A 122 -21.37 14.51 11.75
C GLY A 122 -20.82 15.13 13.04
N PRO A 123 -20.51 16.43 13.02
CA PRO A 123 -19.95 17.12 14.17
C PRO A 123 -20.92 17.11 15.35
N GLY A 124 -20.39 16.76 16.54
CA GLY A 124 -21.16 16.70 17.79
C GLY A 124 -22.01 15.43 17.96
N ASN A 125 -21.99 14.48 17.03
CA ASN A 125 -22.67 13.19 17.16
C ASN A 125 -21.77 12.08 17.74
N TRP A 126 -20.60 12.44 18.24
CA TRP A 126 -19.64 11.52 18.84
C TRP A 126 -18.90 12.20 20.01
N LYS A 127 -18.39 11.39 20.94
CA LYS A 127 -17.51 11.84 22.03
C LYS A 127 -16.45 10.77 22.32
N VAL A 128 -15.26 11.20 22.72
CA VAL A 128 -14.19 10.30 23.13
C VAL A 128 -14.55 9.67 24.49
N ASP A 129 -14.45 8.35 24.60
CA ASP A 129 -14.45 7.70 25.91
C ASP A 129 -13.11 7.97 26.60
N SER A 130 -13.16 8.32 27.88
CA SER A 130 -12.03 8.45 28.79
C SER A 130 -10.99 7.31 28.71
N LYS A 131 -11.40 6.13 28.23
CA LYS A 131 -10.53 5.01 27.87
C LYS A 131 -10.35 4.97 26.36
N LEU A 132 -9.34 5.72 25.88
CA LEU A 132 -8.87 5.66 24.50
C LEU A 132 -8.56 4.20 24.09
N PRO A 133 -8.78 3.82 22.82
CA PRO A 133 -9.25 4.64 21.70
C PRO A 133 -10.74 4.38 21.40
N ASN A 134 -11.61 4.40 22.43
CA ASN A 134 -13.04 4.22 22.19
C ASN A 134 -13.77 5.56 21.97
N VAL A 135 -14.76 5.56 21.08
CA VAL A 135 -15.66 6.67 20.78
C VAL A 135 -17.09 6.21 21.04
N ILE A 136 -17.88 7.07 21.66
CA ILE A 136 -19.30 6.85 21.93
C ILE A 136 -20.10 7.72 20.95
N LEU A 137 -20.92 7.09 20.11
CA LEU A 137 -21.85 7.77 19.23
C LEU A 137 -23.07 8.29 20.01
N LYS A 138 -23.81 9.21 19.41
CA LYS A 138 -25.01 9.82 20.00
C LYS A 138 -26.11 8.81 20.37
N ASP A 139 -26.19 7.68 19.68
CA ASP A 139 -27.11 6.58 19.97
C ASP A 139 -26.63 5.65 21.10
N GLY A 140 -25.44 5.89 21.65
CA GLY A 140 -24.82 5.07 22.70
C GLY A 140 -23.91 3.95 22.17
N THR A 141 -23.76 3.80 20.86
CA THR A 141 -22.85 2.82 20.26
C THR A 141 -21.40 3.12 20.65
N LEU A 142 -20.67 2.09 21.09
CA LEU A 142 -19.23 2.16 21.37
C LEU A 142 -18.45 1.64 20.16
N LEU A 143 -17.48 2.44 19.69
CA LEU A 143 -16.61 2.11 18.57
C LEU A 143 -15.15 2.24 18.98
N HIS A 144 -14.29 1.31 18.57
CA HIS A 144 -12.85 1.50 18.61
C HIS A 144 -12.44 2.37 17.41
N PHE A 145 -11.82 3.53 17.66
CA PHE A 145 -11.46 4.51 16.64
C PHE A 145 -10.23 5.34 17.03
N GLY A 146 -9.30 5.51 16.10
CA GLY A 146 -8.22 6.49 16.23
C GLY A 146 -6.81 5.95 16.40
N ASP A 147 -6.54 4.77 15.84
CA ASP A 147 -5.19 4.20 15.83
C ASP A 147 -4.26 4.97 14.88
N MET A 148 -4.54 4.93 13.57
CA MET A 148 -3.72 5.55 12.52
C MET A 148 -4.53 6.59 11.73
N PRO A 149 -3.94 7.74 11.37
CA PRO A 149 -4.58 8.69 10.48
C PRO A 149 -4.60 8.17 9.04
N THR A 150 -5.41 8.78 8.19
CA THR A 150 -5.50 8.45 6.75
C THR A 150 -4.94 9.58 5.90
N THR A 151 -4.66 9.33 4.62
CA THR A 151 -4.09 10.33 3.70
C THR A 151 -4.98 10.59 2.50
N ILE A 152 -4.90 11.80 1.94
CA ILE A 152 -5.54 12.20 0.68
C ILE A 152 -4.50 12.87 -0.24
N PRO A 153 -4.26 12.34 -1.46
CA PRO A 153 -4.77 11.07 -1.96
C PRO A 153 -4.31 9.88 -1.10
N SER A 154 -5.00 8.75 -1.20
CA SER A 154 -4.63 7.55 -0.45
C SER A 154 -3.28 7.04 -0.91
N ARG A 155 -2.37 6.80 0.04
CA ARG A 155 -1.02 6.32 -0.24
C ARG A 155 -0.93 4.79 -0.11
N PRO A 156 -0.09 4.11 -0.92
CA PRO A 156 0.05 2.66 -0.93
C PRO A 156 0.93 2.15 0.24
N TYR A 157 0.57 2.47 1.48
CA TYR A 157 1.22 1.87 2.65
C TYR A 157 1.07 0.34 2.63
N GLN A 158 -0.01 -0.14 2.01
CA GLN A 158 -0.29 -1.54 1.72
C GLN A 158 -0.91 -1.65 0.31
N ILE A 159 -0.82 -2.84 -0.28
CA ILE A 159 -1.46 -3.14 -1.56
C ILE A 159 -2.94 -3.50 -1.28
N PRO A 160 -3.93 -2.74 -1.78
CA PRO A 160 -5.34 -3.07 -1.58
C PRO A 160 -5.69 -4.45 -2.16
N LEU A 161 -6.66 -5.13 -1.55
CA LEU A 161 -7.14 -6.41 -2.06
C LEU A 161 -7.71 -6.23 -3.48
N GLY A 162 -7.17 -6.97 -4.44
CA GLY A 162 -7.59 -6.91 -5.85
C GLY A 162 -7.04 -5.71 -6.63
N ALA A 163 -6.12 -4.92 -6.05
CA ALA A 163 -5.45 -3.86 -6.78
C ALA A 163 -4.60 -4.42 -7.93
N LYS A 164 -4.57 -3.69 -9.05
CA LYS A 164 -3.64 -3.99 -10.15
C LYS A 164 -2.25 -3.56 -9.73
N THR A 165 -1.28 -4.44 -9.96
CA THR A 165 0.14 -4.23 -9.65
C THR A 165 0.98 -4.43 -10.90
N SER A 166 2.15 -3.80 -10.94
CA SER A 166 3.11 -3.85 -12.04
C SER A 166 4.52 -4.03 -11.48
N VAL A 167 5.38 -4.71 -12.25
CA VAL A 167 6.84 -4.74 -12.11
C VAL A 167 7.45 -4.81 -13.48
N THR A 168 8.64 -4.25 -13.61
CA THR A 168 9.58 -4.57 -14.68
C THR A 168 10.37 -5.82 -14.31
N VAL A 169 10.61 -6.72 -15.26
CA VAL A 169 11.55 -7.83 -15.09
C VAL A 169 12.80 -7.60 -15.93
N ASP A 170 13.92 -7.47 -15.25
CA ASP A 170 15.24 -7.39 -15.85
C ASP A 170 15.79 -8.82 -16.02
N TRP A 171 15.67 -9.39 -17.23
CA TRP A 171 16.14 -10.73 -17.53
C TRP A 171 17.66 -10.77 -17.70
N LYS A 172 18.30 -11.84 -17.24
CA LYS A 172 19.76 -12.02 -17.37
C LYS A 172 20.24 -12.19 -18.82
N ASP A 173 19.34 -12.49 -19.74
CA ASP A 173 19.62 -12.49 -21.18
C ASP A 173 19.67 -11.06 -21.79
N GLY A 174 19.44 -10.03 -20.97
CA GLY A 174 19.47 -8.62 -21.37
C GLY A 174 18.13 -8.10 -21.89
N SER A 175 17.08 -8.92 -21.94
CA SER A 175 15.73 -8.46 -22.28
C SER A 175 15.04 -7.81 -21.07
N ILE A 176 14.25 -6.77 -21.33
CA ILE A 176 13.41 -6.10 -20.34
C ILE A 176 11.96 -6.37 -20.74
N GLN A 177 11.15 -6.89 -19.82
CA GLN A 177 9.73 -7.20 -20.06
C GLN A 177 8.85 -6.73 -18.91
#